data_AF-A0A3C1DX50-F1
#
_entry.id   AF-A0A3C1DX50-F1
#
_cell.length_a   1.000
_cell.length_b   1.000
_cell.length_c   1.000
_cell.angle_alpha   90.00
_cell.angle_beta   90.00
_cell.angle_gamma   90.00
#
_symmetry.space_group_name_H-M   'P 1'
#
loop_
_entity.id
_entity.type
_entity.pdbx_description
1 polymer ?
#
loop_
_entity_poly.entity_id
_entity_poly.type
_entity_poly.pdbx_seq_one_letter_code
_entity_poly.pdbx_strand_id
1 'polypeptide(L)'
;ASDYSRYLPKSTSPRSIALAAGLGNFISCTVLMAAGVAAATIAGFNPDDPTTSFVSSMPTVIKDFTLVAIAVGAIAANALNIYSGAMSFLAAGVKLRFTLRRAIVALGFGIIGFFIAWSALADAGTKYENFLLVIAYWIAPWLGIVLTDRYLRRGTSIASLVPDHAKYRNLAGVISMVVAGVISIWLFSNQTFYQGVLTAATTPNAKFAISAIGDLTPLVGFVLAAVLYWALFGALKPTLGGPLSEEPELIVGVDAADDVA
;
A
#
# COMPACT_ATOMS: atom_id res chain seq x y z
N ALA A 1 5.32 6.40 -3.88
CA ALA A 1 6.27 6.30 -5.02
C ALA A 1 6.11 7.47 -5.99
N SER A 2 4.93 7.66 -6.60
CA SER A 2 4.66 8.79 -7.51
C SER A 2 4.86 10.16 -6.86
N ASP A 3 4.52 10.29 -5.57
CA ASP A 3 4.73 11.51 -4.77
C ASP A 3 6.19 11.97 -4.71
N TYR A 4 7.14 11.04 -4.85
CA TYR A 4 8.59 11.33 -4.81
C TYR A 4 9.20 11.40 -6.20
N SER A 5 8.78 10.53 -7.12
CA SER A 5 9.34 10.53 -8.49
C SER A 5 9.02 11.81 -9.26
N ARG A 6 7.99 12.57 -8.85
CA ARG A 6 7.67 13.89 -9.44
C ARG A 6 8.76 14.93 -9.25
N TYR A 7 9.63 14.76 -8.24
CA TYR A 7 10.74 15.66 -7.96
C TYR A 7 12.03 15.29 -8.72
N LEU A 8 12.03 14.17 -9.44
CA LEU A 8 13.19 13.77 -10.24
C LEU A 8 13.17 14.46 -11.61
N PRO A 9 14.34 14.85 -12.15
CA PRO A 9 14.44 15.38 -13.51
C PRO A 9 13.81 14.44 -14.54
N LYS A 10 13.15 14.99 -15.56
CA LYS A 10 12.55 14.21 -16.68
C LYS A 10 13.56 13.29 -17.39
N SER A 11 14.84 13.66 -17.38
CA SER A 11 15.94 12.90 -17.98
C SER A 11 16.42 11.72 -17.12
N THR A 12 15.92 11.58 -15.89
CA THR A 12 16.34 10.50 -14.98
C THR A 12 15.92 9.15 -15.54
N SER A 13 16.86 8.21 -15.63
CA SER A 13 16.57 6.91 -16.24
C SER A 13 15.59 6.08 -15.38
N PRO A 14 14.50 5.53 -15.96
CA PRO A 14 13.53 4.73 -15.19
C PRO A 14 14.15 3.52 -14.49
N ARG A 15 15.18 2.91 -15.10
CA ARG A 15 15.91 1.78 -14.52
C ARG A 15 16.68 2.18 -13.27
N SER A 16 17.33 3.35 -13.27
CA SER A 16 18.06 3.83 -12.08
C SER A 16 17.10 4.07 -10.92
N ILE A 17 15.95 4.69 -11.18
CA ILE A 17 14.91 4.92 -10.17
C ILE A 17 14.43 3.58 -9.58
N ALA A 18 14.10 2.62 -10.45
CA ALA A 18 13.60 1.31 -10.03
C ALA A 18 14.64 0.53 -9.21
N LEU A 19 15.91 0.53 -9.64
CA LEU A 19 16.98 -0.18 -8.94
C LEU A 19 17.35 0.49 -7.62
N ALA A 20 17.50 1.81 -7.59
CA ALA A 20 17.85 2.52 -6.37
C ALA A 20 16.77 2.34 -5.28
N ALA A 21 15.49 2.55 -5.63
CA ALA A 21 14.39 2.37 -4.70
C ALA A 21 14.20 0.88 -4.34
N GLY A 22 14.27 -0.01 -5.32
CA GLY A 22 14.08 -1.44 -5.14
C GLY A 22 15.17 -2.08 -4.27
N LEU A 23 16.44 -1.80 -4.56
CA LEU A 23 17.57 -2.32 -3.78
C LEU A 23 17.62 -1.72 -2.38
N GLY A 24 17.37 -0.41 -2.23
CA GLY A 24 17.29 0.21 -0.91
C GLY A 24 16.24 -0.48 -0.03
N ASN A 25 15.03 -0.66 -0.55
CA ASN A 25 13.97 -1.35 0.17
C ASN A 25 14.31 -2.83 0.44
N PHE A 26 14.77 -3.56 -0.58
CA PHE A 26 15.09 -4.98 -0.47
C PHE A 26 16.18 -5.24 0.59
N ILE A 27 17.27 -4.48 0.55
CA ILE A 27 18.39 -4.65 1.48
C ILE A 27 17.94 -4.34 2.90
N SER A 28 17.29 -3.18 3.12
CA SER A 28 16.83 -2.78 4.46
C SER A 28 15.82 -3.77 5.05
N CYS A 29 14.83 -4.20 4.26
CA CYS A 29 13.86 -5.20 4.71
C CYS A 29 14.53 -6.54 5.00
N THR A 30 15.44 -7.01 4.14
CA THR A 30 16.12 -8.30 4.32
C THR A 30 16.93 -8.34 5.62
N VAL A 31 17.66 -7.26 5.93
CA VAL A 31 18.42 -7.16 7.19
C VAL A 31 17.49 -7.24 8.41
N LEU A 32 16.39 -6.48 8.41
CA LEU A 32 15.44 -6.50 9.53
C LEU A 32 14.69 -7.84 9.65
N MET A 33 14.31 -8.46 8.53
CA MET A 33 13.69 -9.79 8.54
C MET A 33 14.66 -10.85 9.09
N ALA A 34 15.93 -10.83 8.68
CA ALA A 34 16.95 -11.73 9.20
C ALA A 34 17.15 -11.55 10.71
N ALA A 35 17.18 -10.30 11.20
CA ALA A 35 17.22 -10.02 12.63
C ALA A 35 15.99 -10.56 13.37
N GLY A 36 14.79 -10.39 12.80
CA GLY A 36 13.55 -10.93 13.35
C GLY A 36 13.56 -12.46 13.46
N VAL A 37 14.01 -13.15 12.40
CA VAL A 37 14.19 -14.61 12.39
C VAL A 37 15.21 -15.06 13.44
N ALA A 38 16.34 -14.36 13.56
CA ALA A 38 17.36 -14.67 14.56
C ALA A 38 16.81 -14.50 15.99
N ALA A 39 16.11 -13.41 16.27
CA ALA A 39 15.50 -13.19 17.58
C ALA A 39 14.46 -14.27 17.92
N ALA A 40 13.58 -14.59 16.97
CA ALA A 40 12.55 -15.61 17.14
C ALA A 40 13.12 -17.02 17.39
N THR A 41 14.24 -17.37 16.75
CA THR A 41 14.86 -18.70 16.90
C THR A 41 15.69 -18.84 18.17
N ILE A 42 16.31 -17.76 18.66
CA ILE A 42 17.19 -17.80 19.84
C ILE A 42 16.40 -17.72 21.15
N ALA A 43 15.42 -16.82 21.24
CA ALA A 43 14.78 -16.46 22.50
C ALA A 43 13.39 -17.08 22.70
N GLY A 44 12.89 -17.80 21.70
CA GLY A 44 11.46 -18.10 21.57
C GLY A 44 10.68 -16.88 21.09
N PHE A 45 9.55 -17.12 20.44
CA PHE A 45 8.72 -16.07 19.88
C PHE A 45 7.30 -16.16 20.46
N ASN A 46 6.89 -15.11 21.18
CA ASN A 46 5.50 -14.90 21.51
C ASN A 46 4.86 -14.06 20.39
N PRO A 47 3.95 -14.62 19.56
CA PRO A 47 3.27 -13.87 18.51
C PRO A 47 2.40 -12.74 19.07
N ASP A 48 1.91 -12.84 20.30
CA ASP A 48 1.05 -11.83 20.92
C ASP A 48 1.83 -10.59 21.36
N ASP A 49 3.14 -10.74 21.61
CA ASP A 49 4.06 -9.65 21.94
C ASP A 49 5.38 -9.78 21.17
N PRO A 50 5.37 -9.45 19.86
CA PRO A 50 6.54 -9.62 19.00
C PRO A 50 7.65 -8.63 19.35
N THR A 51 7.32 -7.43 19.86
CA THR A 51 8.31 -6.41 20.23
C THR A 51 9.12 -6.83 21.45
N THR A 52 8.46 -7.30 22.51
CA THR A 52 9.18 -7.82 23.69
C THR A 52 9.96 -9.07 23.33
N SER A 53 9.38 -9.97 22.53
CA SER A 53 10.06 -11.17 22.05
C SER A 53 11.36 -10.83 21.31
N PHE A 54 11.32 -9.83 20.42
CA PHE A 54 12.48 -9.41 19.62
C PHE A 54 13.67 -8.97 20.48
N VAL A 55 13.43 -8.23 21.56
CA VAL A 55 14.50 -7.68 22.42
C VAL A 55 14.83 -8.52 23.65
N SER A 56 14.12 -9.64 23.86
CA SER A 56 14.15 -10.42 25.10
C SER A 56 15.53 -11.01 25.43
N SER A 57 16.31 -11.38 24.42
CA SER A 57 17.66 -11.94 24.57
C SER A 57 18.78 -10.90 24.60
N MET A 58 18.45 -9.61 24.43
CA MET A 58 19.43 -8.54 24.37
C MET A 58 19.84 -8.07 25.78
N PRO A 59 21.11 -7.69 26.00
CA PRO A 59 21.51 -6.99 27.22
C PRO A 59 20.70 -5.70 27.41
N THR A 60 20.41 -5.31 28.66
CA THR A 60 19.52 -4.19 29.00
C THR A 60 19.81 -2.92 28.21
N VAL A 61 21.08 -2.51 28.14
CA VAL A 61 21.48 -1.29 27.40
C VAL A 61 21.14 -1.39 25.92
N ILE A 62 21.42 -2.53 25.28
CA ILE A 62 21.13 -2.76 23.85
C ILE A 62 19.62 -2.83 23.62
N LYS A 63 18.89 -3.50 24.51
CA LYS A 63 17.43 -3.55 24.50
C LYS A 63 16.82 -2.15 24.53
N ASP A 64 17.25 -1.31 25.47
CA ASP A 64 16.69 0.04 25.63
C ASP A 64 16.95 0.91 24.40
N PHE A 65 18.17 0.90 23.87
CA PHE A 65 18.48 1.60 22.62
C PHE A 65 17.70 1.05 21.42
N THR A 66 17.49 -0.26 21.37
CA THR A 66 16.71 -0.89 20.30
C THR A 66 15.24 -0.46 20.38
N LEU A 67 14.66 -0.42 21.58
CA LEU A 67 13.28 0.06 21.77
C LEU A 67 13.13 1.54 21.39
N VAL A 68 14.10 2.38 21.75
CA VAL A 68 14.13 3.78 21.30
C VAL A 68 14.23 3.87 19.78
N ALA A 69 15.11 3.07 19.15
CA ALA A 69 15.24 3.04 17.70
C ALA A 69 13.95 2.58 17.00
N ILE A 70 13.26 1.58 17.54
CA ILE A 70 11.94 1.13 17.06
C ILE A 70 10.91 2.28 17.17
N ALA A 71 10.86 2.96 18.31
CA ALA A 71 9.94 4.07 18.53
C ALA A 71 10.20 5.24 17.55
N VAL A 72 11.45 5.67 17.40
CA VAL A 72 11.83 6.73 16.45
C VAL A 72 11.56 6.30 15.01
N GLY A 73 11.87 5.04 14.66
CA GLY A 73 11.58 4.48 13.34
C GLY A 73 10.09 4.48 13.02
N ALA A 74 9.25 4.11 13.99
CA ALA A 74 7.79 4.16 13.85
C ALA A 74 7.27 5.59 13.63
N ILE A 75 7.82 6.59 14.35
CA ILE A 75 7.48 8.01 14.15
C ILE A 75 7.88 8.47 12.74
N ALA A 76 9.10 8.14 12.32
CA ALA A 76 9.61 8.50 10.99
C ALA A 76 8.76 7.89 9.87
N ALA A 77 8.36 6.62 9.99
CA ALA A 77 7.47 5.96 9.03
C ALA A 77 6.09 6.63 8.95
N ASN A 78 5.53 7.03 10.10
CA ASN A 78 4.24 7.72 10.14
C ASN A 78 4.28 9.13 9.56
N ALA A 79 5.42 9.83 9.63
CA ALA A 79 5.58 11.14 8.98
C ALA A 79 5.37 11.04 7.45
N LEU A 80 5.86 9.96 6.82
CA LEU A 80 5.65 9.70 5.39
C LEU A 80 4.17 9.41 5.10
N ASN A 81 3.50 8.62 5.95
CA ASN A 81 2.07 8.32 5.81
C ASN A 81 1.19 9.57 5.91
N ILE A 82 1.50 10.48 6.84
CA ILE A 82 0.77 11.75 6.99
C ILE A 82 0.95 12.63 5.75
N TYR A 83 2.15 12.65 5.16
CA TYR A 83 2.41 13.40 3.93
C TYR A 83 1.56 12.89 2.76
N SER A 84 1.60 11.59 2.46
CA SER A 84 0.78 11.01 1.39
C SER A 84 -0.73 11.11 1.70
N GLY A 85 -1.11 11.04 2.97
CA GLY A 85 -2.48 11.31 3.42
C GLY A 85 -2.93 12.73 3.09
N ALA A 86 -2.12 13.75 3.44
CA ALA A 86 -2.42 15.15 3.14
C ALA A 86 -2.55 15.40 1.62
N MET A 87 -1.68 14.79 0.81
CA MET A 87 -1.76 14.85 -0.65
C MET A 87 -3.04 14.18 -1.18
N SER A 88 -3.49 13.08 -0.57
CA SER A 88 -4.75 12.42 -0.93
C SER A 88 -5.98 13.31 -0.67
N PHE A 89 -6.01 14.06 0.45
CA PHE A 89 -7.07 15.04 0.71
C PHE A 89 -7.06 16.20 -0.29
N LEU A 90 -5.86 16.64 -0.71
CA LEU A 90 -5.73 17.65 -1.77
C LEU A 90 -6.29 17.14 -3.10
N ALA A 91 -5.93 15.92 -3.49
CA ALA A 91 -6.45 15.27 -4.70
C ALA A 91 -7.97 15.03 -4.64
N ALA A 92 -8.54 14.81 -3.46
CA ALA A 92 -9.98 14.68 -3.26
C ALA A 92 -10.74 16.03 -3.34
N GLY A 93 -10.05 17.15 -3.56
CA GLY A 93 -10.66 18.47 -3.71
C GLY A 93 -11.07 19.15 -2.40
N VAL A 94 -10.61 18.66 -1.24
CA VAL A 94 -10.92 19.26 0.06
C VAL A 94 -10.14 20.56 0.22
N LYS A 95 -10.76 21.71 -0.06
CA LYS A 95 -10.12 23.05 -0.02
C LYS A 95 -9.96 23.60 1.40
N LEU A 96 -9.07 23.01 2.20
CA LEU A 96 -8.64 23.53 3.51
C LEU A 96 -7.23 24.17 3.42
N ARG A 97 -6.80 24.99 4.39
CA ARG A 97 -5.40 25.48 4.40
C ARG A 97 -4.44 24.30 4.63
N PHE A 98 -3.29 24.25 3.95
CA PHE A 98 -2.37 23.10 3.96
C PHE A 98 -1.95 22.69 5.38
N THR A 99 -1.60 23.67 6.22
CA THR A 99 -1.26 23.47 7.64
C THR A 99 -2.40 22.84 8.43
N LEU A 100 -3.64 23.27 8.18
CA LEU A 100 -4.83 22.76 8.87
C LEU A 100 -5.16 21.34 8.42
N ARG A 101 -4.98 21.00 7.13
CA ARG A 101 -5.13 19.62 6.64
C ARG A 101 -4.13 18.69 7.29
N ARG A 102 -2.85 19.07 7.32
CA ARG A 102 -1.80 18.25 7.96
C ARG A 102 -2.08 18.05 9.44
N ALA A 103 -2.51 19.10 10.16
CA ALA A 103 -2.88 19.01 11.56
C ALA A 103 -4.09 18.10 11.80
N ILE A 104 -5.16 18.23 10.99
CA ILE A 104 -6.36 17.39 11.11
C ILE A 104 -6.05 15.94 10.76
N VAL A 105 -5.28 15.68 9.70
CA VAL A 105 -4.86 14.33 9.31
C VAL A 105 -3.99 13.72 10.40
N ALA A 106 -2.96 14.44 10.86
CA ALA A 106 -2.07 13.94 11.90
C ALA A 106 -2.80 13.68 13.23
N LEU A 107 -3.62 14.62 13.69
CA LEU A 107 -4.32 14.51 14.96
C LEU A 107 -5.49 13.52 14.88
N GLY A 108 -6.29 13.61 13.82
CA GLY A 108 -7.45 12.74 13.61
C GLY A 108 -7.04 11.28 13.43
N PHE A 109 -6.19 10.98 12.45
CA PHE A 109 -5.71 9.61 12.26
C PHE A 109 -4.77 9.17 13.39
N GLY A 110 -4.03 10.09 14.02
CA GLY A 110 -3.22 9.77 15.19
C GLY A 110 -4.07 9.31 16.38
N ILE A 111 -5.14 10.02 16.71
CA ILE A 111 -6.06 9.65 17.80
C ILE A 111 -6.79 8.35 17.46
N ILE A 112 -7.37 8.25 16.26
CA ILE A 112 -8.09 7.04 15.83
C ILE A 112 -7.14 5.84 15.81
N GLY A 113 -5.97 6.01 15.19
CA GLY A 113 -4.92 4.98 15.14
C GLY A 113 -4.44 4.56 16.51
N PHE A 114 -4.27 5.51 17.45
CA PHE A 114 -3.91 5.21 18.83
C PHE A 114 -4.95 4.32 19.51
N PHE A 115 -6.24 4.67 19.44
CA PHE A 115 -7.29 3.85 20.07
C PHE A 115 -7.44 2.47 19.41
N ILE A 116 -7.28 2.39 18.08
CA ILE A 116 -7.27 1.11 17.37
C ILE A 116 -6.08 0.26 17.83
N ALA A 117 -4.86 0.82 17.84
CA ALA A 117 -3.66 0.11 18.27
C ALA A 117 -3.75 -0.32 19.73
N TRP A 118 -4.26 0.54 20.61
CA TRP A 118 -4.50 0.24 22.02
C TRP A 118 -5.45 -0.95 22.18
N SER A 119 -6.55 -0.98 21.41
CA SER A 119 -7.52 -2.08 21.46
C SER A 119 -6.96 -3.41 20.95
N ALA A 120 -5.89 -3.38 20.15
CA ALA A 120 -5.26 -4.56 19.56
C ALA A 120 -4.09 -5.12 20.40
N LEU A 121 -3.65 -4.42 21.45
CA LEU A 121 -2.40 -4.72 22.15
C LEU A 121 -2.34 -6.12 22.80
N ALA A 122 -3.49 -6.64 23.24
CA ALA A 122 -3.57 -7.95 23.91
C ALA A 122 -3.39 -9.15 22.96
N ASP A 123 -3.53 -8.93 21.65
CA ASP A 123 -3.44 -9.95 20.59
C ASP A 123 -2.75 -9.32 19.36
N ALA A 124 -1.63 -8.63 19.63
CA ALA A 124 -1.05 -7.70 18.66
C ALA A 124 -0.62 -8.43 17.38
N GLY A 125 -0.09 -9.66 17.48
CA GLY A 125 0.29 -10.48 16.34
C GLY A 125 -0.88 -10.77 15.41
N THR A 126 -1.92 -11.45 15.91
CA THR A 126 -3.07 -11.87 15.11
C THR A 126 -3.82 -10.66 14.55
N LYS A 127 -4.05 -9.61 15.35
CA LYS A 127 -4.76 -8.41 14.88
C LYS A 127 -3.96 -7.67 13.82
N TYR A 128 -2.64 -7.59 13.97
CA TYR A 128 -1.77 -6.96 12.98
C TYR A 128 -1.70 -7.77 11.68
N GLU A 129 -1.60 -9.10 11.75
CA GLU A 129 -1.64 -9.96 10.56
C GLU A 129 -2.97 -9.80 9.80
N ASN A 130 -4.11 -9.90 10.50
CA ASN A 130 -5.42 -9.70 9.88
C ASN A 130 -5.52 -8.30 9.24
N PHE A 131 -5.00 -7.26 9.89
CA PHE A 131 -4.96 -5.92 9.32
C PHE A 131 -4.11 -5.85 8.03
N LEU A 132 -2.91 -6.43 8.02
CA LEU A 132 -2.05 -6.48 6.85
C LEU A 132 -2.71 -7.20 5.68
N LEU A 133 -3.38 -8.33 5.95
CA LEU A 133 -4.12 -9.09 4.95
C LEU A 133 -5.28 -8.26 4.37
N VAL A 134 -6.11 -7.61 5.19
CA VAL A 134 -7.19 -6.74 4.69
C VAL A 134 -6.65 -5.64 3.77
N ILE A 135 -5.53 -5.02 4.14
CA ILE A 135 -4.88 -4.02 3.30
C ILE A 135 -4.41 -4.64 1.98
N ALA A 136 -3.76 -5.80 2.03
CA ALA A 136 -3.26 -6.48 0.84
C ALA A 136 -4.39 -6.85 -0.15
N TYR A 137 -5.58 -7.20 0.36
CA TYR A 137 -6.71 -7.63 -0.46
C TYR A 137 -7.24 -6.58 -1.43
N TRP A 138 -7.15 -5.29 -1.08
CA TRP A 138 -7.58 -4.22 -1.97
C TRP A 138 -6.40 -3.54 -2.67
N ILE A 139 -5.23 -3.41 -2.03
CA ILE A 139 -4.06 -2.81 -2.67
C ILE A 139 -3.62 -3.63 -3.88
N ALA A 140 -3.65 -4.96 -3.80
CA ALA A 140 -3.14 -5.80 -4.88
C ALA A 140 -4.01 -5.71 -6.17
N PRO A 141 -5.36 -5.84 -6.13
CA PRO A 141 -6.21 -5.53 -7.28
C PRO A 141 -6.02 -4.11 -7.83
N TRP A 142 -5.96 -3.11 -6.94
CA TRP A 142 -5.72 -1.72 -7.32
C TRP A 142 -4.39 -1.55 -8.07
N LEU A 143 -3.32 -2.19 -7.59
CA LEU A 143 -2.01 -2.16 -8.22
C LEU A 143 -2.04 -2.83 -9.60
N GLY A 144 -2.74 -3.96 -9.74
CA GLY A 144 -2.94 -4.63 -11.03
C GLY A 144 -3.62 -3.71 -12.05
N ILE A 145 -4.64 -2.97 -11.63
CA ILE A 145 -5.32 -1.97 -12.47
C ILE A 145 -4.38 -0.82 -12.82
N VAL A 146 -3.72 -0.21 -11.85
CA VAL A 146 -2.86 0.97 -12.06
C VAL A 146 -1.68 0.65 -12.99
N LEU A 147 -1.05 -0.50 -12.83
CA LEU A 147 0.07 -0.91 -13.69
C LEU A 147 -0.40 -1.18 -15.12
N THR A 148 -1.51 -1.89 -15.28
CA THR A 148 -2.10 -2.15 -16.61
C THR A 148 -2.57 -0.86 -17.27
N ASP A 149 -3.24 0.04 -16.54
CA ASP A 149 -3.66 1.34 -17.04
C ASP A 149 -2.47 2.18 -17.49
N ARG A 150 -1.41 2.24 -16.68
CA ARG A 150 -0.19 2.98 -17.02
C ARG A 150 0.50 2.38 -18.25
N TYR A 151 0.42 1.07 -18.45
CA TYR A 151 0.94 0.41 -19.64
C TYR A 151 0.12 0.74 -20.90
N LEU A 152 -1.21 0.65 -20.81
CA LEU A 152 -2.11 0.89 -21.94
C LEU A 152 -2.17 2.37 -22.36
N ARG A 153 -1.91 3.29 -21.44
CA ARG A 153 -1.89 4.75 -21.69
C ARG A 153 -0.53 5.33 -22.03
N ARG A 154 0.49 4.50 -22.26
CA ARG A 154 1.85 4.97 -22.57
C ARG A 154 1.82 5.96 -23.74
N GLY A 155 2.52 7.08 -23.59
CA GLY A 155 2.57 8.14 -24.60
C GLY A 155 1.44 9.17 -24.54
N THR A 156 0.49 9.04 -23.60
CA THR A 156 -0.62 9.98 -23.44
C THR A 156 -0.55 10.75 -22.11
N SER A 157 -1.02 11.98 -22.13
CA SER A 157 -1.12 12.89 -20.99
C SER A 157 -2.29 12.52 -20.08
N ILE A 158 -2.02 12.02 -18.88
CA ILE A 158 -3.09 11.83 -17.89
C ILE A 158 -3.58 13.18 -17.36
N ALA A 159 -2.69 14.18 -17.25
CA ALA A 159 -3.05 15.52 -16.75
C ALA A 159 -4.18 16.15 -17.59
N SER A 160 -4.18 15.95 -18.91
CA SER A 160 -5.24 16.42 -19.81
C SER A 160 -6.64 15.86 -19.49
N LEU A 161 -6.72 14.71 -18.82
CA LEU A 161 -7.99 14.04 -18.49
C LEU A 161 -8.56 14.45 -17.12
N VAL A 162 -7.74 15.03 -16.25
CA VAL A 162 -8.11 15.35 -14.86
C VAL A 162 -7.84 16.81 -14.46
N PRO A 163 -8.17 17.84 -15.29
CA PRO A 163 -8.25 19.20 -14.77
C PRO A 163 -9.38 19.33 -13.74
N ASP A 164 -9.32 20.36 -12.89
CA ASP A 164 -10.27 20.60 -11.79
C ASP A 164 -11.76 20.58 -12.19
N HIS A 165 -12.07 20.86 -13.46
CA HIS A 165 -13.42 20.89 -14.01
C HIS A 165 -13.81 19.63 -14.81
N ALA A 166 -12.88 18.69 -15.02
CA ALA A 166 -13.15 17.49 -15.80
C ALA A 166 -14.04 16.50 -15.06
N LYS A 167 -14.97 15.89 -15.81
CA LYS A 167 -15.82 14.79 -15.35
C LYS A 167 -15.37 13.47 -15.94
N TYR A 168 -14.07 13.20 -15.88
CA TYR A 168 -13.52 11.95 -16.39
C TYR A 168 -13.98 10.77 -15.54
N ARG A 169 -14.42 9.69 -16.20
CA ARG A 169 -14.90 8.46 -15.54
C ARG A 169 -14.25 7.26 -16.20
N ASN A 170 -13.73 6.36 -15.38
CA ASN A 170 -13.14 5.11 -15.82
C ASN A 170 -13.89 3.93 -15.21
N LEU A 171 -15.00 3.53 -15.86
CA LEU A 171 -15.81 2.41 -15.40
C LEU A 171 -15.06 1.08 -15.46
N ALA A 172 -14.13 0.91 -16.42
CA ALA A 172 -13.28 -0.28 -16.49
C ALA A 172 -12.51 -0.49 -15.18
N GLY A 173 -11.96 0.58 -14.60
CA GLY A 173 -11.21 0.52 -13.35
C GLY A 173 -12.07 0.11 -12.16
N VAL A 174 -13.24 0.72 -12.03
CA VAL A 174 -14.19 0.43 -10.94
C VAL A 174 -14.70 -1.01 -11.03
N ILE A 175 -15.12 -1.45 -12.22
CA ILE A 175 -15.63 -2.81 -12.42
C ILE A 175 -14.53 -3.83 -12.12
N SER A 176 -13.32 -3.64 -12.66
CA SER A 176 -12.19 -4.55 -12.38
C SER A 176 -11.86 -4.61 -10.90
N MET A 177 -11.88 -3.48 -10.18
CA MET A 177 -11.58 -3.43 -8.75
C MET A 177 -12.60 -4.23 -7.94
N VAL A 178 -13.90 -3.98 -8.18
CA VAL A 178 -14.99 -4.64 -7.45
C VAL A 178 -15.02 -6.13 -7.76
N VAL A 179 -15.01 -6.49 -9.05
CA VAL A 179 -15.11 -7.89 -9.46
C VAL A 179 -13.90 -8.68 -8.99
N ALA A 180 -12.68 -8.16 -9.19
CA ALA A 180 -11.47 -8.88 -8.78
C ALA A 180 -11.36 -8.98 -7.26
N GLY A 181 -11.65 -7.92 -6.52
CA GLY A 181 -11.62 -7.93 -5.06
C GLY A 181 -12.65 -8.89 -4.45
N VAL A 182 -13.90 -8.87 -4.95
CA VAL A 182 -14.94 -9.78 -4.46
C VAL A 182 -14.59 -11.24 -4.76
N ILE A 183 -14.19 -11.55 -6.00
CA ILE A 183 -13.87 -12.92 -6.39
C ILE A 183 -12.63 -13.44 -5.66
N SER A 184 -11.57 -12.64 -5.55
CA SER A 184 -10.35 -13.08 -4.86
C SER A 184 -10.61 -13.32 -3.38
N ILE A 185 -11.33 -12.44 -2.70
CA ILE A 185 -11.68 -12.60 -1.28
C ILE A 185 -12.57 -13.83 -1.09
N TRP A 186 -13.65 -13.93 -1.89
CA TRP A 186 -14.61 -15.03 -1.79
C TRP A 186 -13.97 -16.41 -1.98
N LEU A 187 -12.95 -16.53 -2.83
CA LEU A 187 -12.32 -17.81 -3.14
C LEU A 187 -11.09 -18.11 -2.27
N PHE A 188 -10.22 -17.13 -2.01
CA PHE A 188 -8.84 -17.37 -1.54
C PHE A 188 -8.46 -16.74 -0.19
N SER A 189 -9.36 -15.97 0.44
CA SER A 189 -9.04 -15.33 1.72
C SER A 189 -8.78 -16.32 2.84
N ASN A 190 -7.81 -16.01 3.69
CA ASN A 190 -7.52 -16.76 4.89
C ASN A 190 -7.56 -15.82 6.10
N GLN A 191 -8.75 -15.28 6.37
CA GLN A 191 -8.99 -14.31 7.45
C GLN A 191 -9.76 -14.94 8.60
N THR A 192 -9.57 -14.37 9.78
CA THR A 192 -10.34 -14.76 10.99
C THR A 192 -11.84 -14.53 10.84
N PHE A 193 -12.25 -13.47 10.13
CA PHE A 193 -13.67 -13.16 9.91
C PHE A 193 -14.31 -13.92 8.75
N TYR A 194 -13.51 -14.33 7.77
CA TYR A 194 -14.00 -15.04 6.60
C TYR A 194 -12.89 -15.86 5.95
N GLN A 195 -13.18 -17.13 5.69
CA GLN A 195 -12.30 -18.01 4.95
C GLN A 195 -12.90 -18.28 3.56
N GLY A 196 -12.11 -18.05 2.52
CA GLY A 196 -12.51 -18.26 1.14
C GLY A 196 -12.85 -19.72 0.85
N VAL A 197 -13.75 -19.94 -0.12
CA VAL A 197 -14.29 -21.27 -0.45
C VAL A 197 -13.18 -22.28 -0.76
N LEU A 198 -12.15 -21.88 -1.52
CA LEU A 198 -11.05 -22.77 -1.89
C LEU A 198 -10.07 -22.97 -0.74
N THR A 199 -9.77 -21.91 0.01
CA THR A 199 -8.94 -21.99 1.22
C THR A 199 -9.56 -22.95 2.25
N ALA A 200 -10.86 -22.82 2.53
CA ALA A 200 -11.60 -23.68 3.44
C ALA A 200 -11.61 -25.15 2.97
N ALA A 201 -11.75 -25.39 1.66
CA ALA A 201 -11.71 -26.72 1.06
C ALA A 201 -10.35 -27.43 1.14
N THR A 202 -9.29 -26.74 1.60
CA THR A 202 -7.94 -27.31 1.81
C THR A 202 -7.57 -27.50 3.29
N THR A 203 -8.53 -27.30 4.21
CA THR A 203 -8.35 -27.56 5.65
C THR A 203 -8.39 -29.08 5.91
N PRO A 204 -7.66 -29.65 6.90
CA PRO A 204 -7.51 -31.11 7.08
C PRO A 204 -8.80 -31.95 7.22
N ASN A 205 -9.97 -31.32 7.42
CA ASN A 205 -11.29 -31.97 7.50
C ASN A 205 -12.15 -31.81 6.23
N ALA A 206 -11.62 -31.21 5.16
CA ALA A 206 -12.30 -31.10 3.89
C ALA A 206 -12.19 -32.42 3.09
N LYS A 207 -13.28 -32.80 2.41
CA LYS A 207 -13.41 -34.05 1.63
C LYS A 207 -12.37 -34.23 0.51
N PHE A 208 -11.56 -33.22 0.23
CA PHE A 208 -10.47 -33.26 -0.74
C PHE A 208 -9.19 -32.76 -0.06
N ALA A 209 -8.28 -33.67 0.25
CA ALA A 209 -6.98 -33.37 0.84
C ALA A 209 -6.04 -32.76 -0.23
N ILE A 210 -6.21 -31.47 -0.50
CA ILE A 210 -5.21 -30.66 -1.20
C ILE A 210 -4.38 -29.98 -0.11
N SER A 211 -3.06 -29.93 -0.24
CA SER A 211 -2.16 -29.23 0.70
C SER A 211 -2.71 -27.83 0.98
N ALA A 212 -2.75 -27.43 2.26
CA ALA A 212 -3.29 -26.15 2.71
C ALA A 212 -2.75 -25.00 1.84
N ILE A 213 -3.64 -24.40 1.05
CA ILE A 213 -3.30 -23.24 0.23
C ILE A 213 -3.39 -22.04 1.18
N GLY A 214 -2.25 -21.37 1.41
CA GLY A 214 -2.23 -20.13 2.20
C GLY A 214 -3.04 -19.01 1.56
N ASP A 215 -2.93 -17.79 2.07
CA ASP A 215 -3.68 -16.68 1.50
C ASP A 215 -3.16 -16.26 0.12
N LEU A 216 -3.88 -16.66 -0.94
CA LEU A 216 -3.58 -16.29 -2.32
C LEU A 216 -4.38 -15.08 -2.81
N THR A 217 -5.20 -14.46 -1.95
CA THR A 217 -6.09 -13.36 -2.31
C THR A 217 -5.37 -12.19 -2.97
N PRO A 218 -4.20 -11.70 -2.46
CA PRO A 218 -3.53 -10.58 -3.09
C PRO A 218 -3.00 -10.93 -4.49
N LEU A 219 -2.40 -12.12 -4.65
CA LEU A 219 -1.86 -12.57 -5.93
C LEU A 219 -2.95 -12.74 -6.98
N VAL A 220 -4.02 -13.47 -6.64
CA VAL A 220 -5.14 -13.71 -7.54
C VAL A 220 -5.85 -12.39 -7.85
N GLY A 221 -6.09 -11.57 -6.83
CA GLY A 221 -6.71 -10.25 -6.98
C GLY A 221 -5.93 -9.34 -7.93
N PHE A 222 -4.60 -9.30 -7.81
CA PHE A 222 -3.72 -8.56 -8.72
C PHE A 222 -3.87 -9.03 -10.17
N VAL A 223 -3.70 -10.35 -10.41
CA VAL A 223 -3.74 -10.92 -11.77
C VAL A 223 -5.12 -10.75 -12.39
N LEU A 224 -6.17 -11.08 -11.63
CA LEU A 224 -7.55 -10.97 -12.09
C LEU A 224 -7.93 -9.52 -12.43
N ALA A 225 -7.56 -8.57 -11.57
CA ALA A 225 -7.83 -7.15 -11.82
C ALA A 225 -7.08 -6.64 -13.05
N ALA A 226 -5.81 -7.04 -13.23
CA ALA A 226 -5.02 -6.68 -14.40
C ALA A 226 -5.63 -7.20 -15.72
N VAL A 227 -6.03 -8.48 -15.76
CA VAL A 227 -6.66 -9.10 -16.93
C VAL A 227 -8.03 -8.50 -17.23
N LEU A 228 -8.89 -8.37 -16.21
CA LEU A 228 -10.21 -7.75 -16.38
C LEU A 228 -10.09 -6.32 -16.86
N TYR A 229 -9.16 -5.56 -16.29
CA TYR A 229 -8.93 -4.18 -16.70
C TYR A 229 -8.46 -4.09 -18.15
N TRP A 230 -7.52 -4.93 -18.57
CA TRP A 230 -7.09 -4.99 -19.96
C TRP A 230 -8.27 -5.26 -20.92
N ALA A 231 -9.09 -6.25 -20.62
CA ALA A 231 -10.24 -6.61 -21.45
C ALA A 231 -11.29 -5.48 -21.50
N LEU A 232 -11.64 -4.91 -20.34
CA LEU A 232 -12.61 -3.82 -20.24
C LEU A 232 -12.09 -2.51 -20.85
N PHE A 233 -10.78 -2.27 -20.84
CA PHE A 233 -10.19 -1.14 -21.52
C PHE A 233 -10.44 -1.19 -23.03
N GLY A 234 -10.29 -2.37 -23.64
CA GLY A 234 -10.60 -2.58 -25.05
C GLY A 234 -12.10 -2.46 -25.36
N ALA A 235 -12.97 -2.97 -24.48
CA ALA A 235 -14.42 -2.98 -24.68
C ALA A 235 -15.07 -1.61 -24.43
N LEU A 236 -14.72 -0.95 -23.33
CA LEU A 236 -15.31 0.32 -22.90
C LEU A 236 -14.60 1.55 -23.47
N LYS A 237 -13.42 1.35 -24.09
CA LYS A 237 -12.59 2.39 -24.72
C LYS A 237 -12.50 3.68 -23.90
N PRO A 238 -11.96 3.64 -22.67
CA PRO A 238 -11.80 4.83 -21.84
C PRO A 238 -11.06 5.93 -22.60
N THR A 239 -11.47 7.19 -22.42
CA THR A 239 -10.84 8.34 -23.09
C THR A 239 -9.34 8.38 -22.79
N LEU A 240 -8.53 8.53 -23.85
CA LEU A 240 -7.09 8.75 -23.76
C LEU A 240 -6.80 10.24 -23.75
N GLY A 241 -5.71 10.62 -23.10
CA GLY A 241 -5.23 11.99 -23.12
C GLY A 241 -4.52 12.37 -24.42
N GLY A 242 -4.21 13.64 -24.57
CA GLY A 242 -3.39 14.14 -25.69
C GLY A 242 -1.94 13.60 -25.67
N PRO A 243 -1.15 13.84 -26.73
CA PRO A 243 0.26 13.49 -26.77
C PRO A 243 1.07 14.12 -25.62
N LEU A 244 2.04 13.38 -25.06
CA LEU A 244 2.92 13.92 -24.02
C LEU A 244 3.73 15.16 -24.45
N SER A 245 3.97 15.33 -25.75
CA SER A 245 4.67 16.49 -26.30
C SER A 245 3.89 17.80 -26.14
N GLU A 246 2.59 17.72 -25.89
CA GLU A 246 1.70 18.88 -25.72
C GLU A 246 1.46 19.20 -24.23
N GLU A 247 1.98 18.39 -23.30
CA GLU A 247 1.91 18.76 -21.88
C GLU A 247 2.76 20.01 -21.65
N PRO A 248 2.19 21.09 -21.08
CA PRO A 248 2.97 22.26 -20.72
C PRO A 248 4.13 21.80 -19.84
N GLU A 249 5.31 22.36 -20.09
CA GLU A 249 6.49 22.06 -19.30
C GLU A 249 6.17 22.44 -17.85
N LEU A 250 5.83 21.44 -17.03
CA LEU A 250 5.60 21.57 -15.59
C LEU A 250 6.58 22.62 -15.06
N ILE A 251 6.09 23.78 -14.65
CA ILE A 251 6.92 24.83 -14.06
C ILE A 251 7.57 24.17 -12.84
N VAL A 252 8.85 23.85 -12.98
CA VAL A 252 9.67 23.34 -11.89
C VAL A 252 9.72 24.45 -10.85
N GLY A 253 8.96 24.29 -9.76
CA GLY A 253 8.98 25.25 -8.64
C GLY A 253 7.64 25.83 -8.20
N VAL A 254 6.50 25.40 -8.73
CA VAL A 254 5.19 25.79 -8.15
C VAL A 254 4.50 24.55 -7.62
N ASP A 255 4.88 24.15 -6.41
CA ASP A 255 4.02 23.29 -5.61
C ASP A 255 2.75 24.12 -5.34
N ALA A 256 1.58 23.65 -5.75
CA ALA A 256 0.33 24.25 -5.28
C ALA A 256 0.21 24.20 -3.74
N ALA A 257 1.11 23.49 -3.06
CA ALA A 257 1.31 23.53 -1.62
C ALA A 257 2.19 24.70 -1.12
N ASP A 258 3.08 25.25 -1.93
CA ASP A 258 3.99 26.35 -1.55
C ASP A 258 3.36 27.73 -1.74
N ASP A 259 2.44 27.89 -2.69
CA ASP A 259 1.73 29.17 -2.94
C ASP A 259 0.70 29.54 -1.84
N VAL A 260 0.52 28.68 -0.84
CA VAL A 260 -0.43 28.90 0.29
C VAL A 260 0.28 28.89 1.65
N ALA A 261 1.61 28.96 1.67
CA ALA A 261 2.40 29.15 2.89
C ALA A 261 2.30 30.59 3.40
#